data_AF-A0A1G6ZS46-F1
#
_entry.id   AF-A0A1G6ZS46-F1
#
_cell.length_a   1.000
_cell.length_b   1.000
_cell.length_c   1.000
_cell.angle_alpha   90.00
_cell.angle_beta   90.00
_cell.angle_gamma   90.00
#
_symmetry.space_group_name_H-M   'P 1'
#
loop_
_entity.id
_entity.type
_entity.pdbx_description
1 polymer ?
#
loop_
_entity_poly.entity_id
_entity_poly.type
_entity_poly.pdbx_seq_one_letter_code
_entity_poly.pdbx_strand_id
1 'polypeptide(L)'
;MVTVNLFTANDFINDPDDFDGDVTIASPTLIRLDDGAGNREDYTGSFIFNGSGELIGGTLTGYREVRGNVLVVEASGLNIPALQAANAVLNDQFASLFPIAFAGNDTINGSSFDDQFLAFAGNDRLVGNGGNDTLHGGLGDDFIEGGTGIDRAVFGVHSSNATVTQDGSNLIVTSTEGTDTLSGVEFLVFSDRTASADEFDNGPTAGDDTLNGTAGPDLIGALGGNDSVSGEGGNDTLYGGPGTDTLDGGVGDDLLGGGDDNDLLNGGDGNDQAYGAAGNDTIGGGNGHDTLGGSGGNDMLNGADGNDALWGALGNDTLEGGAGNDTLGGAAGDDSLSGSTGADELWGSVGNDTLFGGDDNDTLGGFSGNDQLFGDGGDDELWGATGLDNLNGGAGNDRLGGGTENDTLAGWTGDDELFGGAGDDLLRGDDGNDTLYGAAGNDTLNGGAGNDEIFAGPGLDEIFFSFGNDTVRFFSTADDRVNLTTANGIVDFTDLQNNHLSQVGGNAVVTDGLGNTMTFVGISATDLSADDFIF
;
A
#
# COMPACT_ATOMS: atom_id res chain seq x y z
N MET A 1 55.58 -38.00 -0.43
CA MET A 1 55.42 -39.46 -0.29
C MET A 1 56.05 -39.87 1.03
N VAL A 2 55.23 -40.05 2.07
CA VAL A 2 55.68 -40.63 3.34
C VAL A 2 55.37 -42.12 3.29
N THR A 3 56.39 -42.95 3.43
CA THR A 3 56.23 -44.42 3.44
C THR A 3 56.01 -44.88 4.88
N VAL A 4 54.83 -45.40 5.20
CA VAL A 4 54.55 -46.01 6.50
C VAL A 4 55.02 -47.46 6.47
N ASN A 5 56.04 -47.79 7.27
CA ASN A 5 56.54 -49.16 7.40
C ASN A 5 56.12 -49.73 8.76
N LEU A 6 55.31 -50.79 8.75
CA LEU A 6 54.96 -51.56 9.94
C LEU A 6 56.04 -52.63 10.17
N PHE A 7 56.71 -52.59 11.33
CA PHE A 7 57.70 -53.61 11.69
C PHE A 7 57.13 -54.51 12.80
N THR A 8 57.19 -55.82 12.59
CA THR A 8 57.16 -56.80 13.69
C THR A 8 58.57 -57.37 13.87
N ALA A 9 58.87 -57.88 15.07
CA ALA A 9 60.22 -58.23 15.45
C ALA A 9 60.82 -59.45 14.70
N ASN A 10 60.08 -60.12 13.81
CA ASN A 10 60.62 -61.14 12.90
C ASN A 10 59.74 -61.25 11.62
N ASP A 11 60.38 -61.06 10.46
CA ASP A 11 59.90 -61.23 9.07
C ASP A 11 58.99 -60.16 8.42
N PHE A 12 59.31 -59.88 7.14
CA PHE A 12 58.65 -58.97 6.20
C PHE A 12 57.28 -59.52 5.78
N ILE A 13 56.20 -58.74 5.89
CA ILE A 13 54.90 -59.03 5.27
C ILE A 13 54.75 -58.10 4.06
N ASN A 14 54.54 -58.67 2.87
CA ASN A 14 54.58 -57.94 1.59
C ASN A 14 53.30 -58.15 0.73
N ASP A 15 52.19 -58.61 1.32
CA ASP A 15 50.90 -58.74 0.64
C ASP A 15 49.73 -58.82 1.65
N PRO A 16 48.64 -58.02 1.53
CA PRO A 16 47.50 -58.04 2.45
C PRO A 16 46.52 -59.22 2.24
N ASP A 17 46.65 -60.01 1.17
CA ASP A 17 45.66 -61.02 0.79
C ASP A 17 45.81 -62.40 1.47
N ASP A 18 46.69 -62.55 2.48
CA ASP A 18 47.08 -63.87 3.03
C ASP A 18 46.45 -64.25 4.39
N PHE A 19 45.36 -63.60 4.82
CA PHE A 19 44.66 -63.96 6.07
C PHE A 19 43.15 -64.15 5.89
N ASP A 20 42.66 -65.34 6.28
CA ASP A 20 41.23 -65.67 6.36
C ASP A 20 40.81 -65.63 7.85
N GLY A 21 40.29 -64.48 8.31
CA GLY A 21 39.77 -64.25 9.68
C GLY A 21 40.36 -63.04 10.44
N ASP A 22 39.70 -62.62 11.54
CA ASP A 22 40.14 -61.50 12.38
C ASP A 22 41.53 -61.72 13.00
N VAL A 23 42.46 -60.77 12.82
CA VAL A 23 43.83 -60.86 13.31
C VAL A 23 44.03 -59.92 14.50
N THR A 24 44.29 -60.51 15.68
CA THR A 24 44.70 -59.76 16.88
C THR A 24 46.23 -59.74 17.00
N ILE A 25 46.86 -58.57 16.88
CA ILE A 25 48.30 -58.41 17.13
C ILE A 25 48.51 -58.14 18.63
N ALA A 26 48.70 -59.22 19.40
CA ALA A 26 48.73 -59.21 20.87
C ALA A 26 50.09 -58.86 21.50
N SER A 27 50.96 -58.11 20.84
CA SER A 27 52.27 -57.69 21.40
C SER A 27 52.62 -56.28 20.91
N PRO A 28 53.26 -55.44 21.72
CA PRO A 28 53.37 -54.01 21.45
C PRO A 28 54.08 -53.77 20.13
N THR A 29 53.31 -53.29 19.14
CA THR A 29 53.84 -52.92 17.83
C THR A 29 54.49 -51.55 17.97
N LEU A 30 55.75 -51.43 17.53
CA LEU A 30 56.46 -50.17 17.49
C LEU A 30 56.05 -49.43 16.22
N ILE A 31 55.32 -48.33 16.35
CA ILE A 31 55.05 -47.43 15.22
C ILE A 31 56.08 -46.33 15.26
N ARG A 32 56.87 -46.21 14.20
CA ARG A 32 57.84 -45.15 14.01
C ARG A 32 57.32 -44.20 12.94
N LEU A 33 57.01 -42.98 13.35
CA LEU A 33 56.68 -41.90 12.44
C LEU A 33 57.98 -41.15 12.10
N ASP A 34 58.26 -41.00 10.81
CA ASP A 34 59.40 -40.24 10.28
C ASP A 34 58.83 -39.09 9.45
N ASP A 35 59.14 -37.87 9.85
CA ASP A 35 58.68 -36.65 9.18
C ASP A 35 59.41 -36.38 7.85
N GLY A 36 60.35 -37.26 7.46
CA GLY A 36 61.18 -37.10 6.28
C GLY A 36 62.26 -36.01 6.41
N ALA A 37 62.31 -35.31 7.55
CA ALA A 37 63.34 -34.33 7.92
C ALA A 37 64.31 -34.88 8.99
N GLY A 38 64.14 -36.15 9.38
CA GLY A 38 65.04 -36.87 10.28
C GLY A 38 64.62 -36.87 11.75
N ASN A 39 63.44 -36.33 12.09
CA ASN A 39 62.86 -36.53 13.41
C ASN A 39 62.02 -37.80 13.42
N ARG A 40 62.19 -38.59 14.47
CA ARG A 40 61.53 -39.89 14.62
C ARG A 40 60.93 -39.99 16.00
N GLU A 41 59.64 -40.32 16.04
CA GLU A 41 58.96 -40.65 17.28
C GLU A 41 58.42 -42.08 17.23
N ASP A 42 58.67 -42.81 18.31
CA ASP A 42 58.32 -44.21 18.47
C ASP A 42 57.15 -44.32 19.44
N TYR A 43 56.04 -44.92 19.00
CA TYR A 43 54.85 -45.17 19.80
C TYR A 43 54.63 -46.68 20.00
N THR A 44 54.02 -47.05 21.13
CA THR A 44 53.69 -48.45 21.44
C THR A 44 52.21 -48.60 21.74
N GLY A 45 51.56 -49.53 21.05
CA GLY A 45 50.14 -49.82 21.23
C GLY A 45 49.76 -51.23 20.79
N SER A 46 48.52 -51.60 21.11
CA SER A 46 47.87 -52.82 20.62
C SER A 46 46.71 -52.44 19.71
N PHE A 47 46.58 -53.11 18.58
CA PHE A 47 45.58 -52.81 17.54
C PHE A 47 44.85 -54.09 17.13
N ILE A 48 43.57 -53.96 16.82
CA ILE A 48 42.67 -55.02 16.40
C ILE A 48 42.21 -54.67 15.00
N PHE A 49 42.47 -55.56 14.04
CA PHE A 49 42.00 -55.41 12.67
C PHE A 49 40.95 -56.49 12.38
N ASN A 50 39.88 -56.11 11.65
CA ASN A 50 38.91 -57.09 11.18
C ASN A 50 39.49 -57.91 10.01
N GLY A 51 38.79 -58.97 9.62
CA GLY A 51 39.17 -59.83 8.49
C GLY A 51 39.27 -59.15 7.11
N SER A 52 38.97 -57.85 6.98
CA SER A 52 39.22 -57.03 5.79
C SER A 52 40.44 -56.09 5.92
N GLY A 53 41.17 -56.16 7.03
CA GLY A 53 42.34 -55.31 7.29
C GLY A 53 42.01 -53.91 7.83
N GLU A 54 40.76 -53.67 8.24
CA GLU A 54 40.31 -52.39 8.81
C GLU A 54 40.55 -52.35 10.32
N LEU A 55 41.02 -51.22 10.86
CA LEU A 55 41.28 -51.07 12.29
C LEU A 55 39.95 -50.92 13.05
N ILE A 56 39.62 -51.89 13.90
CA ILE A 56 38.36 -51.94 14.68
C ILE A 56 38.56 -51.70 16.19
N GLY A 57 39.78 -51.50 16.66
CA GLY A 57 40.04 -51.14 18.05
C GLY A 57 41.52 -51.13 18.43
N GLY A 58 41.87 -50.53 19.57
CA GLY A 58 43.25 -50.54 20.06
C GLY A 58 43.49 -49.68 21.29
N THR A 59 44.72 -49.71 21.80
CA THR A 59 45.21 -48.87 22.91
C THR A 59 46.60 -48.35 22.59
N LEU A 60 46.88 -47.08 22.89
CA LEU A 60 48.21 -46.48 22.80
C LEU A 60 48.72 -46.19 24.21
N THR A 61 49.93 -46.63 24.54
CA THR A 61 50.45 -46.49 25.90
C THR A 61 50.99 -45.07 26.10
N GLY A 62 50.26 -44.23 26.85
CA GLY A 62 50.62 -42.82 27.12
C GLY A 62 49.44 -41.87 27.36
N TYR A 63 48.23 -42.27 26.95
CA TYR A 63 46.98 -41.55 27.17
C TYR A 63 45.90 -42.53 27.66
N ARG A 64 45.01 -42.07 28.56
CA ARG A 64 44.13 -42.94 29.35
C ARG A 64 42.68 -42.83 28.89
N GLU A 65 42.21 -43.94 28.33
CA GLU A 65 40.79 -44.34 28.16
C GLU A 65 40.02 -43.78 26.94
N VAL A 66 39.54 -44.70 26.11
CA VAL A 66 38.51 -44.49 25.06
C VAL A 66 37.16 -44.85 25.68
N ARG A 67 36.14 -43.99 25.57
CA ARG A 67 34.74 -44.32 25.89
C ARG A 67 33.88 -44.19 24.65
N GLY A 68 33.58 -45.32 24.01
CA GLY A 68 32.81 -45.37 22.77
C GLY A 68 33.58 -44.84 21.55
N ASN A 69 32.88 -44.29 20.56
CA ASN A 69 33.45 -43.80 19.30
C ASN A 69 34.00 -42.36 19.40
N VAL A 70 34.41 -41.89 20.59
CA VAL A 70 34.93 -40.53 20.80
C VAL A 70 36.36 -40.61 21.31
N LEU A 71 37.28 -39.92 20.62
CA LEU A 71 38.63 -39.64 21.09
C LEU A 71 38.66 -38.25 21.73
N VAL A 72 38.99 -38.17 23.03
CA VAL A 72 39.21 -36.90 23.73
C VAL A 72 40.72 -36.68 23.83
N VAL A 73 41.22 -35.56 23.29
CA VAL A 73 42.62 -35.14 23.42
C VAL A 73 42.68 -33.84 24.20
N GLU A 74 43.16 -33.87 25.44
CA GLU A 74 43.58 -32.67 26.16
C GLU A 74 45.01 -32.31 25.74
N ALA A 75 45.17 -31.20 25.02
CA ALA A 75 46.48 -30.72 24.60
C ALA A 75 47.07 -29.78 25.66
N SER A 76 48.20 -30.16 26.24
CA SER A 76 49.15 -29.19 26.80
C SER A 76 50.54 -29.39 26.16
N GLY A 77 50.89 -28.47 25.24
CA GLY A 77 52.28 -28.22 24.86
C GLY A 77 52.85 -28.84 23.58
N LEU A 78 52.18 -28.75 22.42
CA LEU A 78 52.78 -29.15 21.12
C LEU A 78 52.68 -28.06 20.04
N ASN A 79 53.66 -28.08 19.13
CA ASN A 79 54.01 -27.03 18.15
C ASN A 79 53.21 -27.17 16.82
N ILE A 80 52.61 -26.06 16.38
CA ILE A 80 51.55 -25.93 15.35
C ILE A 80 51.91 -26.44 13.92
N PRO A 81 53.15 -26.31 13.38
CA PRO A 81 53.43 -26.71 11.99
C PRO A 81 53.45 -28.23 11.74
N ALA A 82 53.69 -29.05 12.77
CA ALA A 82 53.71 -30.51 12.63
C ALA A 82 52.29 -31.10 12.50
N LEU A 83 51.27 -30.39 13.01
CA LEU A 83 49.85 -30.78 12.91
C LEU A 83 49.29 -30.55 11.50
N GLN A 84 49.69 -29.45 10.84
CA GLN A 84 49.21 -29.07 9.51
C GLN A 84 49.64 -30.06 8.40
N ALA A 85 50.83 -30.65 8.51
CA ALA A 85 51.32 -31.64 7.55
C ALA A 85 50.66 -33.03 7.69
N ALA A 86 50.20 -33.37 8.91
CA ALA A 86 49.43 -34.60 9.15
C ALA A 86 47.97 -34.46 8.67
N ASN A 87 47.40 -33.26 8.76
CA ASN A 87 46.01 -32.98 8.38
C ASN A 87 45.76 -33.13 6.86
N ALA A 88 46.73 -32.76 6.02
CA ALA A 88 46.62 -32.88 4.55
C ALA A 88 46.59 -34.33 4.03
N VAL A 89 47.03 -35.31 4.84
CA VAL A 89 47.08 -36.74 4.46
C VAL A 89 45.85 -37.51 4.97
N LEU A 90 45.19 -37.04 6.04
CA LEU A 90 43.98 -37.65 6.58
C LEU A 90 42.71 -37.32 5.77
N ASN A 91 42.66 -36.14 5.12
CA ASN A 91 41.48 -35.71 4.37
C ASN A 91 41.18 -36.50 3.09
N ASP A 92 42.15 -37.20 2.49
CA ASP A 92 41.94 -37.89 1.20
C ASP A 92 41.51 -39.37 1.34
N GLN A 93 41.51 -39.92 2.57
CA GLN A 93 41.10 -41.32 2.83
C GLN A 93 40.03 -41.49 3.94
N PHE A 94 39.67 -40.43 4.67
CA PHE A 94 38.73 -40.49 5.80
C PHE A 94 37.59 -39.46 5.73
N ALA A 95 37.18 -39.07 4.51
CA ALA A 95 36.13 -38.07 4.29
C ALA A 95 34.75 -38.40 4.92
N SER A 96 34.52 -39.63 5.41
CA SER A 96 33.28 -40.00 6.11
C SER A 96 33.36 -39.95 7.64
N LEU A 97 34.48 -39.51 8.23
CA LEU A 97 34.69 -39.48 9.69
C LEU A 97 35.35 -38.15 10.12
N PHE A 98 34.53 -37.09 10.12
CA PHE A 98 34.68 -35.84 10.89
C PHE A 98 35.85 -34.90 10.55
N PRO A 99 35.66 -33.85 9.72
CA PRO A 99 36.53 -32.68 9.75
C PRO A 99 36.20 -31.85 11.01
N ILE A 100 36.97 -32.05 12.07
CA ILE A 100 36.98 -31.17 13.25
C ILE A 100 37.93 -30.01 12.93
N ALA A 101 37.40 -28.79 12.80
CA ALA A 101 38.19 -27.56 12.72
C ALA A 101 38.84 -27.24 14.08
N PHE A 102 39.90 -26.42 14.09
CA PHE A 102 40.55 -26.00 15.32
C PHE A 102 40.16 -24.54 15.61
N ALA A 103 40.57 -23.96 16.75
CA ALA A 103 40.37 -22.53 16.96
C ALA A 103 41.16 -21.69 15.94
N GLY A 104 40.50 -20.78 15.24
CA GLY A 104 41.00 -19.95 14.14
C GLY A 104 40.03 -19.92 12.96
N ASN A 105 40.26 -19.05 11.97
CA ASN A 105 39.42 -18.97 10.77
C ASN A 105 39.79 -20.08 9.79
N ASP A 106 38.86 -20.98 9.54
CA ASP A 106 39.01 -22.19 8.75
C ASP A 106 38.14 -22.16 7.48
N THR A 107 38.46 -23.02 6.52
CA THR A 107 37.62 -23.25 5.34
C THR A 107 37.44 -24.75 5.15
N ILE A 108 36.20 -25.19 5.25
CA ILE A 108 35.79 -26.60 5.17
C ILE A 108 34.95 -26.76 3.90
N ASN A 109 35.40 -27.65 3.01
CA ASN A 109 34.69 -27.96 1.78
C ASN A 109 34.26 -29.43 1.83
N GLY A 110 32.96 -29.64 1.61
CA GLY A 110 32.30 -30.92 1.53
C GLY A 110 32.49 -31.65 0.23
N SER A 111 31.86 -32.82 0.18
CA SER A 111 31.83 -33.76 -0.91
C SER A 111 30.52 -33.61 -1.69
N SER A 112 30.14 -34.63 -2.45
CA SER A 112 28.82 -34.69 -3.12
C SER A 112 27.86 -35.64 -2.40
N PHE A 113 28.11 -35.92 -1.12
CA PHE A 113 27.34 -36.80 -0.26
C PHE A 113 26.99 -36.06 1.03
N ASP A 114 25.98 -36.54 1.75
CA ASP A 114 25.55 -36.02 3.05
C ASP A 114 26.75 -35.87 4.02
N ASP A 115 27.13 -34.63 4.28
CA ASP A 115 28.26 -34.23 5.11
C ASP A 115 27.81 -33.69 6.48
N GLN A 116 28.70 -33.81 7.47
CA GLN A 116 28.49 -33.24 8.80
C GLN A 116 29.71 -32.46 9.25
N PHE A 117 29.58 -31.14 9.37
CA PHE A 117 30.66 -30.25 9.79
C PHE A 117 30.40 -29.66 11.17
N LEU A 118 31.50 -29.57 11.93
CA LEU A 118 31.56 -28.87 13.19
C LEU A 118 32.81 -27.99 13.18
N ALA A 119 32.60 -26.72 12.91
CA ALA A 119 33.55 -25.65 13.13
C ALA A 119 33.44 -25.16 14.59
N PHE A 120 34.53 -24.56 15.10
CA PHE A 120 34.69 -24.31 16.53
C PHE A 120 34.65 -22.83 16.86
N ALA A 121 35.78 -22.13 16.80
CA ALA A 121 35.83 -20.72 17.13
C ALA A 121 36.72 -20.01 16.11
N GLY A 122 36.21 -18.98 15.46
CA GLY A 122 36.82 -18.34 14.31
C GLY A 122 35.74 -17.87 13.35
N ASN A 123 36.09 -17.04 12.37
CA ASN A 123 35.16 -16.73 11.28
C ASN A 123 35.41 -17.73 10.15
N ASP A 124 34.59 -18.76 10.10
CA ASP A 124 34.77 -19.97 9.32
C ASP A 124 33.94 -19.94 8.03
N ARG A 125 34.43 -20.62 6.99
CA ARG A 125 33.67 -20.83 5.74
C ARG A 125 33.38 -22.31 5.56
N LEU A 126 32.11 -22.69 5.60
CA LEU A 126 31.61 -24.04 5.40
C LEU A 126 30.87 -24.14 4.07
N VAL A 127 31.23 -25.11 3.23
CA VAL A 127 30.60 -25.35 1.93
C VAL A 127 30.22 -26.82 1.83
N GLY A 128 28.93 -27.16 1.82
CA GLY A 128 28.41 -28.53 1.72
C GLY A 128 28.56 -29.14 0.32
N ASN A 129 28.34 -28.33 -0.71
CA ASN A 129 28.28 -28.69 -2.13
C ASN A 129 27.05 -29.53 -2.51
N GLY A 130 27.00 -30.82 -2.19
CA GLY A 130 25.83 -31.61 -2.54
C GLY A 130 25.61 -32.80 -1.62
N GLY A 131 24.35 -33.16 -1.40
CA GLY A 131 23.98 -34.06 -0.32
C GLY A 131 22.99 -33.35 0.61
N ASN A 132 22.53 -34.04 1.65
CA ASN A 132 21.77 -33.41 2.73
C ASN A 132 22.71 -33.16 3.91
N ASP A 133 23.24 -31.95 3.99
CA ASP A 133 24.35 -31.61 4.86
C ASP A 133 23.88 -31.08 6.21
N THR A 134 24.74 -31.17 7.21
CA THR A 134 24.54 -30.55 8.53
C THR A 134 25.78 -29.77 8.91
N LEU A 135 25.65 -28.44 8.96
CA LEU A 135 26.73 -27.49 9.00
C LEU A 135 26.63 -26.66 10.29
N HIS A 136 27.62 -26.78 11.18
CA HIS A 136 27.70 -26.00 12.41
C HIS A 136 28.93 -25.09 12.36
N GLY A 137 28.73 -23.78 12.27
CA GLY A 137 29.79 -22.77 12.22
C GLY A 137 30.54 -22.60 13.55
N GLY A 138 29.80 -22.57 14.66
CA GLY A 138 30.37 -22.44 15.99
C GLY A 138 30.40 -20.98 16.43
N LEU A 139 31.48 -20.54 17.08
CA LEU A 139 31.64 -19.16 17.54
C LEU A 139 32.37 -18.31 16.50
N GLY A 140 31.85 -17.15 16.15
CA GLY A 140 32.42 -16.22 15.19
C GLY A 140 31.41 -15.83 14.12
N ASP A 141 31.83 -15.02 13.17
CA ASP A 141 30.96 -14.62 12.05
C ASP A 141 31.23 -15.56 10.87
N ASP A 142 30.39 -16.59 10.71
CA ASP A 142 30.63 -17.67 9.76
C ASP A 142 29.91 -17.46 8.42
N PHE A 143 30.41 -18.13 7.39
CA PHE A 143 29.76 -18.24 6.09
C PHE A 143 29.40 -19.71 5.82
N ILE A 144 28.11 -20.00 5.74
CA ILE A 144 27.59 -21.37 5.58
C ILE A 144 26.86 -21.48 4.25
N GLU A 145 27.36 -22.35 3.37
CA GLU A 145 26.77 -22.66 2.06
C GLU A 145 26.35 -24.13 2.03
N GLY A 146 25.05 -24.44 2.01
CA GLY A 146 24.57 -25.83 1.95
C GLY A 146 24.82 -26.45 0.59
N GLY A 147 24.31 -25.82 -0.47
CA GLY A 147 24.55 -26.25 -1.84
C GLY A 147 23.34 -26.96 -2.42
N THR A 148 23.49 -28.20 -2.88
CA THR A 148 22.40 -28.96 -3.51
C THR A 148 21.90 -30.09 -2.61
N GLY A 149 20.64 -30.03 -2.19
CA GLY A 149 20.02 -31.06 -1.37
C GLY A 149 19.10 -30.46 -0.33
N ILE A 150 19.05 -31.07 0.86
CA ILE A 150 18.30 -30.54 2.01
C ILE A 150 19.27 -30.38 3.17
N ASP A 151 19.68 -29.15 3.38
CA ASP A 151 20.79 -28.77 4.24
C ASP A 151 20.32 -28.12 5.54
N ARG A 152 21.12 -28.29 6.59
CA ARG A 152 20.83 -27.80 7.95
C ARG A 152 21.97 -26.94 8.46
N ALA A 153 21.69 -25.68 8.81
CA ALA A 153 22.60 -24.87 9.62
C ALA A 153 22.26 -25.04 11.10
N VAL A 154 23.26 -25.33 11.93
CA VAL A 154 23.08 -25.61 13.36
C VAL A 154 23.66 -24.49 14.20
N PHE A 155 22.86 -24.03 15.16
CA PHE A 155 23.21 -23.01 16.15
C PHE A 155 23.04 -23.57 17.56
N GLY A 156 24.05 -23.39 18.41
CA GLY A 156 24.05 -23.87 19.80
C GLY A 156 23.17 -23.02 20.75
N VAL A 157 22.53 -21.98 20.24
CA VAL A 157 21.67 -21.06 21.01
C VAL A 157 20.20 -21.47 21.01
N HIS A 158 19.42 -20.91 21.93
CA HIS A 158 17.96 -20.96 21.92
C HIS A 158 17.44 -19.99 20.86
N SER A 159 16.40 -20.34 20.12
CA SER A 159 15.86 -19.53 19.01
C SER A 159 15.48 -18.10 19.44
N SER A 160 14.96 -17.92 20.66
CA SER A 160 14.67 -16.60 21.25
C SER A 160 15.88 -15.72 21.51
N ASN A 161 17.10 -16.26 21.43
CA ASN A 161 18.36 -15.53 21.64
C ASN A 161 19.11 -15.31 20.31
N ALA A 162 18.47 -15.60 19.19
CA ALA A 162 18.95 -15.31 17.85
C ALA A 162 17.96 -14.40 17.13
N THR A 163 18.47 -13.54 16.25
CA THR A 163 17.68 -12.78 15.28
C THR A 163 18.04 -13.30 13.89
N VAL A 164 17.02 -13.68 13.12
CA VAL A 164 17.18 -14.10 11.72
C VAL A 164 16.63 -12.98 10.84
N THR A 165 17.45 -12.46 9.94
CA THR A 165 17.08 -11.40 8.99
C THR A 165 17.53 -11.80 7.59
N GLN A 166 16.88 -11.31 6.55
CA GLN A 166 17.28 -11.58 5.16
C GLN A 166 18.18 -10.44 4.64
N ASP A 167 19.25 -10.80 3.91
CA ASP A 167 20.12 -9.87 3.16
C ASP A 167 20.32 -10.42 1.74
N GLY A 168 19.52 -9.93 0.80
CA GLY A 168 19.43 -10.48 -0.55
C GLY A 168 18.98 -11.95 -0.54
N SER A 169 19.74 -12.83 -1.17
CA SER A 169 19.46 -14.28 -1.21
C SER A 169 20.01 -15.06 0.00
N ASN A 170 20.54 -14.36 1.00
CA ASN A 170 21.16 -14.98 2.16
C ASN A 170 20.32 -14.73 3.42
N LEU A 171 20.34 -15.68 4.33
CA LEU A 171 19.88 -15.46 5.70
C LEU A 171 21.04 -15.01 6.56
N ILE A 172 20.81 -14.01 7.40
CA ILE A 172 21.74 -13.52 8.41
C ILE A 172 21.21 -13.95 9.77
N VAL A 173 21.96 -14.79 10.48
CA VAL A 173 21.61 -15.24 11.83
C VAL A 173 22.56 -14.58 12.81
N THR A 174 22.06 -13.63 13.61
CA THR A 174 22.84 -12.98 14.67
C THR A 174 22.47 -13.54 16.03
N SER A 175 23.45 -13.98 16.80
CA SER A 175 23.24 -14.54 18.14
C SER A 175 24.42 -14.25 19.08
N THR A 176 24.46 -14.92 20.24
CA THR A 176 25.64 -14.88 21.12
C THR A 176 26.84 -15.66 20.56
N GLU A 177 26.64 -16.46 19.53
CA GLU A 177 27.71 -17.21 18.86
C GLU A 177 28.42 -16.36 17.79
N GLY A 178 27.71 -15.40 17.17
CA GLY A 178 28.24 -14.42 16.23
C GLY A 178 27.16 -13.94 15.25
N THR A 179 27.57 -13.32 14.14
CA THR A 179 26.70 -12.99 13.00
C THR A 179 27.05 -13.85 11.79
N ASP A 180 26.23 -14.85 11.52
CA ASP A 180 26.45 -15.84 10.49
C ASP A 180 25.68 -15.51 9.21
N THR A 181 26.31 -15.74 8.05
CA THR A 181 25.70 -15.59 6.71
C THR A 181 25.47 -16.96 6.09
N LEU A 182 24.23 -17.24 5.68
CA LEU A 182 23.78 -18.54 5.20
C LEU A 182 23.25 -18.43 3.77
N SER A 183 23.60 -19.39 2.92
CA SER A 183 23.08 -19.51 1.56
C SER A 183 22.79 -20.97 1.21
N GLY A 184 21.67 -21.24 0.53
CA GLY A 184 21.29 -22.59 0.10
C GLY A 184 21.16 -23.56 1.28
N VAL A 185 20.47 -23.15 2.35
CA VAL A 185 20.17 -23.97 3.54
C VAL A 185 18.67 -23.95 3.77
N GLU A 186 18.04 -25.11 3.93
CA GLU A 186 16.58 -25.24 4.06
C GLU A 186 16.09 -25.24 5.52
N PHE A 187 16.97 -25.54 6.48
CA PHE A 187 16.58 -25.62 7.89
C PHE A 187 17.60 -24.97 8.84
N LEU A 188 17.08 -24.16 9.76
CA LEU A 188 17.83 -23.61 10.88
C LEU A 188 17.55 -24.45 12.12
N VAL A 189 18.58 -25.06 12.69
CA VAL A 189 18.49 -25.92 13.87
C VAL A 189 19.01 -25.16 15.08
N PHE A 190 18.09 -24.70 15.93
CA PHE A 190 18.38 -24.14 17.24
C PHE A 190 18.31 -25.23 18.33
N SER A 191 18.81 -24.93 19.52
CA SER A 191 18.79 -25.85 20.66
C SER A 191 17.38 -26.25 21.14
N ASP A 192 16.36 -25.46 20.80
CA ASP A 192 14.96 -25.63 21.20
C ASP A 192 14.01 -25.99 20.06
N ARG A 193 14.35 -25.66 18.81
CA ARG A 193 13.52 -25.95 17.64
C ARG A 193 14.32 -26.08 16.35
N THR A 194 13.73 -26.73 15.35
CA THR A 194 14.15 -26.61 13.96
C THR A 194 13.12 -25.76 13.21
N ALA A 195 13.57 -24.71 12.55
CA ALA A 195 12.77 -23.81 11.74
C ALA A 195 13.08 -24.02 10.25
N SER A 196 12.08 -23.85 9.39
CA SER A 196 12.32 -23.80 7.94
C SER A 196 13.04 -22.51 7.62
N ALA A 197 14.01 -22.53 6.71
CA ALA A 197 14.61 -21.31 6.18
C ALA A 197 13.54 -20.43 5.49
N ASP A 198 12.57 -21.07 4.83
CA ASP A 198 11.38 -20.45 4.24
C ASP A 198 10.49 -19.69 5.24
N GLU A 199 10.61 -19.93 6.56
CA GLU A 199 9.95 -19.07 7.58
C GLU A 199 10.54 -17.64 7.57
N PHE A 200 11.68 -17.45 6.89
CA PHE A 200 12.48 -16.24 6.87
C PHE A 200 12.96 -15.86 5.46
N ASP A 201 12.59 -16.64 4.43
CA ASP A 201 12.89 -16.40 3.01
C ASP A 201 11.60 -15.91 2.33
N ASN A 202 11.22 -14.66 2.59
CA ASN A 202 9.99 -14.06 2.07
C ASN A 202 10.24 -13.45 0.68
N GLY A 203 10.68 -14.26 -0.27
CA GLY A 203 10.53 -13.91 -1.68
C GLY A 203 9.05 -14.00 -2.08
N PRO A 204 8.58 -13.22 -3.07
CA PRO A 204 7.19 -13.31 -3.51
C PRO A 204 6.87 -14.68 -4.10
N THR A 205 5.76 -15.26 -3.68
CA THR A 205 5.21 -16.56 -4.08
C THR A 205 3.84 -16.38 -4.74
N ALA A 206 3.01 -17.41 -4.85
CA ALA A 206 1.66 -17.30 -5.42
C ALA A 206 0.59 -17.59 -4.37
N GLY A 207 0.92 -17.38 -3.10
CA GLY A 207 0.00 -17.38 -1.98
C GLY A 207 0.37 -16.26 -1.01
N ASP A 208 -0.44 -16.09 0.01
CA ASP A 208 -0.37 -14.97 0.95
C ASP A 208 1.03 -14.76 1.56
N ASP A 209 1.68 -13.65 1.17
CA ASP A 209 3.04 -13.28 1.57
C ASP A 209 3.06 -12.04 2.48
N THR A 210 4.18 -11.85 3.18
CA THR A 210 4.48 -10.61 3.91
C THR A 210 5.86 -10.11 3.49
N LEU A 211 5.88 -9.03 2.73
CA LEU A 211 7.05 -8.48 2.05
C LEU A 211 7.35 -7.10 2.62
N ASN A 212 8.61 -6.84 2.98
CA ASN A 212 9.05 -5.53 3.44
C ASN A 212 10.22 -5.06 2.58
N GLY A 213 10.17 -3.80 2.15
CA GLY A 213 11.24 -3.07 1.52
C GLY A 213 12.29 -2.61 2.52
N THR A 214 13.05 -1.63 2.09
CA THR A 214 14.19 -1.04 2.78
C THR A 214 13.98 0.45 2.93
N ALA A 215 14.98 1.18 3.45
CA ALA A 215 14.92 2.64 3.51
C ALA A 215 15.39 3.32 2.21
N GLY A 216 15.44 2.59 1.09
CA GLY A 216 15.76 3.13 -0.22
C GLY A 216 14.82 2.55 -1.28
N PRO A 217 14.93 3.00 -2.55
CA PRO A 217 13.98 2.63 -3.60
C PRO A 217 13.93 1.12 -3.87
N ASP A 218 12.75 0.56 -3.73
CA ASP A 218 12.45 -0.86 -3.91
C ASP A 218 11.45 -1.11 -5.05
N LEU A 219 11.54 -2.30 -5.64
CA LEU A 219 10.57 -2.81 -6.61
C LEU A 219 10.08 -4.15 -6.12
N ILE A 220 8.84 -4.20 -5.64
CA ILE A 220 8.22 -5.39 -5.06
C ILE A 220 6.99 -5.74 -5.89
N GLY A 221 6.89 -7.01 -6.30
CA GLY A 221 5.67 -7.57 -6.88
C GLY A 221 5.32 -8.83 -6.12
N ALA A 222 4.20 -8.82 -5.40
CA ALA A 222 3.78 -9.90 -4.51
C ALA A 222 3.19 -11.11 -5.25
N LEU A 223 2.86 -10.89 -6.53
CA LEU A 223 2.39 -11.85 -7.53
C LEU A 223 0.94 -12.24 -7.34
N GLY A 224 0.55 -12.97 -6.29
CA GLY A 224 -0.85 -13.25 -6.06
C GLY A 224 -1.05 -14.13 -4.85
N GLY A 225 -2.25 -14.14 -4.31
CA GLY A 225 -2.44 -14.40 -2.89
C GLY A 225 -2.97 -13.12 -2.24
N ASN A 226 -3.26 -13.16 -0.95
CA ASN A 226 -3.62 -11.96 -0.21
C ASN A 226 -2.37 -11.46 0.51
N ASP A 227 -1.67 -10.52 -0.09
CA ASP A 227 -0.32 -10.15 0.29
C ASP A 227 -0.31 -8.89 1.17
N SER A 228 0.68 -8.79 2.05
CA SER A 228 0.98 -7.58 2.82
C SER A 228 2.35 -7.06 2.41
N VAL A 229 2.41 -5.88 1.80
CA VAL A 229 3.62 -5.29 1.25
C VAL A 229 3.86 -3.91 1.87
N SER A 230 5.06 -3.65 2.38
CA SER A 230 5.49 -2.34 2.87
C SER A 230 6.75 -1.88 2.16
N GLY A 231 6.78 -0.65 1.63
CA GLY A 231 7.95 0.01 1.03
C GLY A 231 8.92 0.59 2.07
N GLU A 232 8.40 0.98 3.23
CA GLU A 232 9.10 1.68 4.33
C GLU A 232 9.54 3.10 3.95
N GLY A 233 10.62 3.26 3.19
CA GLY A 233 10.93 4.59 2.68
C GLY A 233 11.91 4.55 1.53
N GLY A 234 11.88 5.58 0.70
CA GLY A 234 12.42 5.48 -0.64
C GLY A 234 11.36 5.95 -1.63
N ASN A 235 11.61 5.75 -2.91
CA ASN A 235 10.60 5.97 -3.92
C ASN A 235 10.33 4.61 -4.52
N ASP A 236 9.31 3.96 -4.03
CA ASP A 236 9.08 2.53 -4.19
C ASP A 236 8.10 2.25 -5.31
N THR A 237 8.12 1.02 -5.79
CA THR A 237 7.14 0.53 -6.75
C THR A 237 6.62 -0.81 -6.25
N LEU A 238 5.37 -0.82 -5.81
CA LEU A 238 4.73 -1.96 -5.17
C LEU A 238 3.56 -2.45 -6.04
N TYR A 239 3.51 -3.75 -6.28
CA TYR A 239 2.39 -4.42 -6.96
C TYR A 239 1.88 -5.58 -6.12
N GLY A 240 0.58 -5.62 -5.83
CA GLY A 240 -0.09 -6.74 -5.18
C GLY A 240 -0.21 -7.92 -6.13
N GLY A 241 -1.04 -7.75 -7.16
CA GLY A 241 -1.35 -8.79 -8.14
C GLY A 241 -2.81 -9.23 -8.00
N PRO A 242 -3.16 -10.48 -8.32
CA PRO A 242 -4.49 -10.99 -8.03
C PRO A 242 -4.61 -11.43 -6.58
N GLY A 243 -5.66 -10.97 -5.91
CA GLY A 243 -6.00 -11.28 -4.53
C GLY A 243 -6.31 -10.02 -3.75
N THR A 244 -6.69 -10.16 -2.49
CA THR A 244 -6.98 -9.00 -1.63
C THR A 244 -5.71 -8.59 -0.91
N ASP A 245 -5.04 -7.58 -1.46
CA ASP A 245 -3.73 -7.15 -1.04
C ASP A 245 -3.77 -5.91 -0.12
N THR A 246 -2.73 -5.73 0.67
CA THR A 246 -2.50 -4.53 1.48
C THR A 246 -1.11 -3.97 1.18
N LEU A 247 -1.06 -2.78 0.60
CA LEU A 247 0.17 -2.10 0.17
C LEU A 247 0.33 -0.79 0.95
N ASP A 248 1.52 -0.57 1.50
CA ASP A 248 1.90 0.66 2.20
C ASP A 248 3.22 1.19 1.60
N GLY A 249 3.19 2.34 0.93
CA GLY A 249 4.36 2.97 0.31
C GLY A 249 5.36 3.44 1.37
N GLY A 250 4.87 4.22 2.32
CA GLY A 250 5.65 4.69 3.46
C GLY A 250 6.13 6.12 3.23
N VAL A 251 7.45 6.35 3.18
CA VAL A 251 8.01 7.69 2.99
C VAL A 251 8.74 7.82 1.66
N GLY A 252 8.28 8.75 0.83
CA GLY A 252 8.85 9.19 -0.43
C GLY A 252 7.81 9.10 -1.53
N ASP A 253 8.18 9.39 -2.79
CA ASP A 253 7.19 9.40 -3.88
C ASP A 253 7.05 7.98 -4.45
N ASP A 254 5.95 7.31 -4.14
CA ASP A 254 5.73 5.88 -4.38
C ASP A 254 4.75 5.61 -5.54
N LEU A 255 4.83 4.40 -6.11
CA LEU A 255 3.89 3.88 -7.09
C LEU A 255 3.30 2.55 -6.61
N LEU A 256 2.00 2.54 -6.34
CA LEU A 256 1.26 1.38 -5.86
C LEU A 256 0.26 0.89 -6.92
N GLY A 257 0.20 -0.42 -7.12
CA GLY A 257 -0.85 -1.07 -7.91
C GLY A 257 -1.43 -2.27 -7.17
N GLY A 258 -2.74 -2.22 -6.88
CA GLY A 258 -3.47 -3.30 -6.21
C GLY A 258 -3.56 -4.52 -7.10
N GLY A 259 -4.40 -4.45 -8.13
CA GLY A 259 -4.53 -5.47 -9.16
C GLY A 259 -5.97 -5.93 -9.32
N ASP A 260 -6.20 -7.23 -9.24
CA ASP A 260 -7.56 -7.78 -9.31
C ASP A 260 -8.01 -8.12 -7.88
N ASP A 261 -9.31 -7.99 -7.59
CA ASP A 261 -9.95 -8.13 -6.28
C ASP A 261 -9.82 -6.86 -5.42
N ASN A 262 -10.35 -6.89 -4.19
CA ASN A 262 -10.50 -5.69 -3.37
C ASN A 262 -9.23 -5.42 -2.57
N ASP A 263 -8.55 -4.31 -2.85
CA ASP A 263 -7.25 -3.99 -2.27
C ASP A 263 -7.30 -2.81 -1.29
N LEU A 264 -6.29 -2.75 -0.41
CA LEU A 264 -6.03 -1.61 0.47
C LEU A 264 -4.67 -1.01 0.14
N LEU A 265 -4.65 0.22 -0.39
CA LEU A 265 -3.44 0.94 -0.78
C LEU A 265 -3.29 2.20 0.09
N ASN A 266 -2.09 2.44 0.59
CA ASN A 266 -1.72 3.66 1.31
C ASN A 266 -0.40 4.21 0.74
N GLY A 267 -0.42 5.42 0.18
CA GLY A 267 0.78 6.10 -0.33
C GLY A 267 1.73 6.45 0.82
N GLY A 268 1.28 7.32 1.73
CA GLY A 268 2.02 7.70 2.93
C GLY A 268 2.49 9.15 2.87
N ASP A 269 3.78 9.40 3.12
CA ASP A 269 4.37 10.74 3.02
C ASP A 269 5.10 10.88 1.68
N GLY A 270 4.65 11.74 0.77
CA GLY A 270 5.27 11.93 -0.54
C GLY A 270 4.23 12.19 -1.61
N ASN A 271 4.63 12.42 -2.85
CA ASN A 271 3.68 12.62 -3.95
C ASN A 271 3.45 11.28 -4.66
N ASP A 272 2.40 10.59 -4.26
CA ASP A 272 2.21 9.19 -4.56
C ASP A 272 1.29 8.95 -5.76
N GLN A 273 1.45 7.79 -6.39
CA GLN A 273 0.54 7.29 -7.40
C GLN A 273 0.00 5.94 -6.95
N ALA A 274 -1.31 5.81 -6.80
CA ALA A 274 -1.94 4.57 -6.36
C ALA A 274 -3.13 4.19 -7.24
N TYR A 275 -3.12 2.94 -7.73
CA TYR A 275 -4.15 2.42 -8.64
C TYR A 275 -4.72 1.10 -8.14
N GLY A 276 -6.04 1.05 -7.88
CA GLY A 276 -6.74 -0.15 -7.39
C GLY A 276 -6.91 -1.22 -8.49
N ALA A 277 -7.40 -0.77 -9.66
CA ALA A 277 -7.66 -1.54 -10.86
C ALA A 277 -9.03 -2.25 -10.91
N ALA A 278 -9.17 -3.51 -10.53
CA ALA A 278 -10.46 -4.20 -10.66
C ALA A 278 -10.88 -4.78 -9.32
N GLY A 279 -11.87 -4.18 -8.66
CA GLY A 279 -12.20 -4.53 -7.29
C GLY A 279 -12.96 -3.38 -6.65
N ASN A 280 -13.40 -3.57 -5.41
CA ASN A 280 -13.83 -2.46 -4.59
C ASN A 280 -12.66 -2.08 -3.68
N ASP A 281 -11.88 -1.12 -4.11
CA ASP A 281 -10.60 -0.78 -3.53
C ASP A 281 -10.72 0.34 -2.51
N THR A 282 -9.78 0.39 -1.57
CA THR A 282 -9.61 1.50 -0.63
C THR A 282 -8.22 2.07 -0.82
N ILE A 283 -8.14 3.33 -1.22
CA ILE A 283 -6.89 3.99 -1.61
C ILE A 283 -6.74 5.29 -0.82
N GLY A 284 -5.66 5.42 -0.05
CA GLY A 284 -5.25 6.66 0.60
C GLY A 284 -3.98 7.22 -0.02
N GLY A 285 -3.96 8.52 -0.33
CA GLY A 285 -2.77 9.27 -0.76
C GLY A 285 -1.86 9.55 0.42
N GLY A 286 -2.32 10.38 1.36
CA GLY A 286 -1.62 10.69 2.59
C GLY A 286 -1.17 12.14 2.62
N ASN A 287 0.11 12.40 2.87
CA ASN A 287 0.65 13.76 2.82
C ASN A 287 1.37 13.98 1.50
N GLY A 288 0.90 14.87 0.64
CA GLY A 288 1.60 15.14 -0.61
C GLY A 288 0.74 15.73 -1.70
N HIS A 289 1.06 15.43 -2.95
CA HIS A 289 0.26 15.82 -4.10
C HIS A 289 0.04 14.55 -4.90
N ASP A 290 -1.02 13.86 -4.55
CA ASP A 290 -1.19 12.46 -4.88
C ASP A 290 -2.07 12.27 -6.12
N THR A 291 -1.93 11.14 -6.79
CA THR A 291 -2.75 10.75 -7.91
C THR A 291 -3.32 9.37 -7.68
N LEU A 292 -4.63 9.30 -7.42
CA LEU A 292 -5.33 8.07 -7.05
C LEU A 292 -6.31 7.66 -8.15
N GLY A 293 -6.40 6.36 -8.44
CA GLY A 293 -7.33 5.82 -9.42
C GLY A 293 -7.96 4.50 -8.99
N GLY A 294 -9.29 4.48 -8.83
CA GLY A 294 -10.06 3.26 -8.53
C GLY A 294 -10.14 2.31 -9.71
N SER A 295 -10.48 2.85 -10.88
CA SER A 295 -10.66 2.17 -12.17
C SER A 295 -11.95 1.37 -12.32
N GLY A 296 -12.19 0.33 -11.53
CA GLY A 296 -13.36 -0.52 -11.77
C GLY A 296 -13.85 -1.24 -10.55
N GLY A 297 -15.05 -0.87 -10.11
CA GLY A 297 -15.75 -1.39 -8.95
C GLY A 297 -16.28 -0.22 -8.14
N ASN A 298 -16.61 -0.43 -6.87
CA ASN A 298 -17.08 0.67 -6.03
C ASN A 298 -15.96 1.03 -5.07
N ASP A 299 -15.19 2.06 -5.42
CA ASP A 299 -13.93 2.39 -4.80
C ASP A 299 -14.07 3.51 -3.77
N MET A 300 -13.15 3.54 -2.80
CA MET A 300 -13.04 4.60 -1.79
C MET A 300 -11.64 5.23 -1.89
N LEU A 301 -11.57 6.49 -2.33
CA LEU A 301 -10.33 7.24 -2.52
C LEU A 301 -10.29 8.42 -1.55
N ASN A 302 -9.16 8.61 -0.87
CA ASN A 302 -8.92 9.75 0.03
C ASN A 302 -7.54 10.37 -0.26
N GLY A 303 -7.50 11.62 -0.70
CA GLY A 303 -6.27 12.37 -0.99
C GLY A 303 -5.51 12.77 0.27
N ALA A 304 -6.25 13.32 1.25
CA ALA A 304 -5.79 13.84 2.53
C ALA A 304 -5.11 15.22 2.43
N ASP A 305 -3.81 15.35 2.72
CA ASP A 305 -3.17 16.67 2.78
C ASP A 305 -2.47 16.97 1.45
N GLY A 306 -2.90 18.02 0.77
CA GLY A 306 -2.27 18.67 -0.37
C GLY A 306 -3.17 18.71 -1.60
N ASN A 307 -2.60 18.94 -2.79
CA ASN A 307 -3.36 19.15 -4.01
C ASN A 307 -3.40 17.84 -4.82
N ASP A 308 -4.49 17.12 -4.68
CA ASP A 308 -4.62 15.74 -5.13
C ASP A 308 -5.48 15.60 -6.39
N ALA A 309 -5.27 14.51 -7.12
CA ALA A 309 -6.05 14.15 -8.29
C ALA A 309 -6.65 12.74 -8.13
N LEU A 310 -7.97 12.66 -7.96
CA LEU A 310 -8.70 11.42 -7.67
C LEU A 310 -9.64 11.05 -8.81
N TRP A 311 -9.59 9.80 -9.26
CA TRP A 311 -10.44 9.28 -10.35
C TRP A 311 -11.10 7.96 -9.98
N GLY A 312 -12.43 7.94 -9.82
CA GLY A 312 -13.21 6.72 -9.52
C GLY A 312 -13.30 5.77 -10.72
N ALA A 313 -13.77 6.31 -11.85
CA ALA A 313 -13.90 5.66 -13.15
C ALA A 313 -15.18 4.83 -13.36
N LEU A 314 -15.20 3.51 -13.10
CA LEU A 314 -16.39 2.68 -13.34
C LEU A 314 -16.93 2.14 -12.02
N GLY A 315 -18.19 2.44 -11.73
CA GLY A 315 -18.89 1.95 -10.55
C GLY A 315 -19.27 3.12 -9.65
N ASN A 316 -19.82 2.82 -8.48
CA ASN A 316 -20.32 3.87 -7.58
C ASN A 316 -19.25 4.16 -6.54
N ASP A 317 -18.50 5.23 -6.76
CA ASP A 317 -17.28 5.55 -6.05
C ASP A 317 -17.50 6.61 -4.96
N THR A 318 -16.61 6.65 -3.98
CA THR A 318 -16.55 7.68 -2.93
C THR A 318 -15.17 8.31 -2.92
N LEU A 319 -15.09 9.61 -3.22
CA LEU A 319 -13.85 10.38 -3.34
C LEU A 319 -13.86 11.52 -2.32
N GLU A 320 -12.79 11.64 -1.53
CA GLU A 320 -12.54 12.72 -0.58
C GLU A 320 -11.18 13.36 -0.92
N GLY A 321 -11.18 14.63 -1.33
CA GLY A 321 -9.96 15.40 -1.65
C GLY A 321 -9.16 15.64 -0.38
N GLY A 322 -9.71 16.46 0.52
CA GLY A 322 -9.13 16.74 1.82
C GLY A 322 -8.71 18.20 1.93
N ALA A 323 -7.45 18.45 2.26
CA ALA A 323 -6.94 19.80 2.46
C ALA A 323 -6.03 20.21 1.30
N GLY A 324 -6.49 21.11 0.45
CA GLY A 324 -5.70 21.63 -0.66
C GLY A 324 -6.59 22.00 -1.81
N ASN A 325 -6.01 22.18 -3.00
CA ASN A 325 -6.82 22.42 -4.19
C ASN A 325 -6.82 21.14 -5.01
N ASP A 326 -7.92 20.41 -4.92
CA ASP A 326 -8.06 19.05 -5.41
C ASP A 326 -8.83 18.99 -6.73
N THR A 327 -8.64 17.90 -7.46
CA THR A 327 -9.40 17.58 -8.67
C THR A 327 -9.97 16.18 -8.57
N LEU A 328 -11.29 16.06 -8.51
CA LEU A 328 -12.01 14.81 -8.32
C LEU A 328 -12.89 14.51 -9.54
N GLY A 329 -12.88 13.26 -10.01
CA GLY A 329 -13.80 12.80 -11.05
C GLY A 329 -14.36 11.40 -10.79
N GLY A 330 -15.69 11.29 -10.70
CA GLY A 330 -16.40 10.02 -10.52
C GLY A 330 -16.48 9.20 -11.82
N ALA A 331 -16.83 9.87 -12.91
CA ALA A 331 -16.94 9.34 -14.27
C ALA A 331 -18.21 8.53 -14.56
N ALA A 332 -18.33 7.26 -14.19
CA ALA A 332 -19.50 6.47 -14.55
C ALA A 332 -20.00 5.61 -13.40
N GLY A 333 -21.16 6.00 -12.86
CA GLY A 333 -21.82 5.38 -11.73
C GLY A 333 -22.52 6.46 -10.92
N ASP A 334 -23.23 6.09 -9.86
CA ASP A 334 -23.77 7.08 -8.93
C ASP A 334 -22.70 7.37 -7.87
N ASP A 335 -21.95 8.45 -8.04
CA ASP A 335 -20.73 8.76 -7.29
C ASP A 335 -20.94 9.78 -6.15
N SER A 336 -20.07 9.75 -5.15
CA SER A 336 -20.03 10.72 -4.04
C SER A 336 -18.67 11.39 -3.96
N LEU A 337 -18.60 12.69 -4.21
CA LEU A 337 -17.36 13.48 -4.24
C LEU A 337 -17.40 14.57 -3.15
N SER A 338 -16.30 14.78 -2.45
CA SER A 338 -16.13 15.85 -1.44
C SER A 338 -14.77 16.52 -1.58
N GLY A 339 -14.73 17.83 -1.84
CA GLY A 339 -13.50 18.63 -1.89
C GLY A 339 -12.92 18.88 -0.51
N SER A 340 -13.77 19.41 0.38
CA SER A 340 -13.51 19.73 1.80
C SER A 340 -12.93 21.11 2.05
N THR A 341 -11.61 21.33 1.98
CA THR A 341 -11.07 22.69 2.18
C THR A 341 -10.08 23.04 1.09
N GLY A 342 -10.25 24.23 0.52
CA GLY A 342 -9.45 24.76 -0.56
C GLY A 342 -10.28 24.90 -1.82
N ALA A 343 -9.68 25.36 -2.92
CA ALA A 343 -10.45 25.64 -4.13
C ALA A 343 -10.41 24.43 -5.06
N ASP A 344 -11.49 23.66 -5.07
CA ASP A 344 -11.59 22.31 -5.62
C ASP A 344 -12.36 22.25 -6.95
N GLU A 345 -12.06 21.23 -7.75
CA GLU A 345 -12.73 20.94 -9.02
C GLU A 345 -13.33 19.53 -9.00
N LEU A 346 -14.67 19.44 -8.99
CA LEU A 346 -15.42 18.17 -8.83
C LEU A 346 -16.29 17.88 -10.06
N TRP A 347 -16.15 16.67 -10.63
CA TRP A 347 -16.88 16.23 -11.80
C TRP A 347 -17.56 14.88 -11.61
N GLY A 348 -18.90 14.85 -11.52
CA GLY A 348 -19.70 13.62 -11.43
C GLY A 348 -19.67 12.81 -12.73
N SER A 349 -20.03 13.47 -13.84
CA SER A 349 -20.06 12.94 -15.21
C SER A 349 -21.31 12.12 -15.56
N VAL A 350 -21.36 10.80 -15.33
CA VAL A 350 -22.47 9.95 -15.78
C VAL A 350 -23.02 9.14 -14.63
N GLY A 351 -24.24 9.45 -14.23
CA GLY A 351 -24.94 8.81 -13.12
C GLY A 351 -25.57 9.86 -12.24
N ASN A 352 -26.24 9.46 -11.16
CA ASN A 352 -26.86 10.42 -10.23
C ASN A 352 -25.87 10.69 -9.11
N ASP A 353 -25.11 11.77 -9.27
CA ASP A 353 -23.96 12.05 -8.45
C ASP A 353 -24.30 12.97 -7.28
N THR A 354 -23.49 12.91 -6.22
CA THR A 354 -23.56 13.84 -5.09
C THR A 354 -22.21 14.49 -4.88
N LEU A 355 -22.13 15.80 -5.05
CA LEU A 355 -20.90 16.59 -4.98
C LEU A 355 -21.01 17.62 -3.85
N PHE A 356 -19.98 17.68 -3.00
CA PHE A 356 -19.80 18.70 -1.95
C PHE A 356 -18.49 19.46 -2.22
N GLY A 357 -18.56 20.77 -2.45
CA GLY A 357 -17.39 21.65 -2.59
C GLY A 357 -16.65 21.74 -1.26
N GLY A 358 -17.25 22.44 -0.30
CA GLY A 358 -16.76 22.53 1.06
C GLY A 358 -16.52 23.99 1.46
N ASP A 359 -15.35 24.27 2.03
CA ASP A 359 -14.91 25.63 2.30
C ASP A 359 -14.05 26.15 1.13
N ASP A 360 -14.12 27.45 0.86
CA ASP A 360 -13.46 28.17 -0.25
C ASP A 360 -14.19 28.03 -1.59
N ASN A 361 -13.64 28.61 -2.66
CA ASN A 361 -14.35 28.79 -3.93
C ASN A 361 -14.18 27.58 -4.84
N ASP A 362 -15.26 26.84 -5.05
CA ASP A 362 -15.24 25.55 -5.75
C ASP A 362 -15.90 25.58 -7.13
N THR A 363 -15.58 24.57 -7.95
CA THR A 363 -16.23 24.34 -9.23
C THR A 363 -16.77 22.91 -9.30
N LEU A 364 -18.08 22.78 -9.44
CA LEU A 364 -18.80 21.50 -9.44
C LEU A 364 -19.57 21.31 -10.77
N GLY A 365 -19.49 20.12 -11.34
CA GLY A 365 -20.32 19.73 -12.48
C GLY A 365 -20.87 18.31 -12.38
N GLY A 366 -22.21 18.18 -12.41
CA GLY A 366 -22.92 16.89 -12.42
C GLY A 366 -22.88 16.20 -13.79
N PHE A 367 -23.13 16.97 -14.85
CA PHE A 367 -23.23 16.55 -16.25
C PHE A 367 -24.48 15.73 -16.60
N SER A 368 -24.47 14.41 -16.48
CA SER A 368 -25.55 13.56 -16.97
C SER A 368 -26.11 12.68 -15.87
N GLY A 369 -27.28 13.05 -15.37
CA GLY A 369 -28.01 12.31 -14.35
C GLY A 369 -28.92 13.23 -13.56
N ASN A 370 -29.42 12.78 -12.42
CA ASN A 370 -30.18 13.66 -11.53
C ASN A 370 -29.28 13.94 -10.33
N ASP A 371 -28.53 15.02 -10.42
CA ASP A 371 -27.38 15.26 -9.56
C ASP A 371 -27.73 16.16 -8.37
N GLN A 372 -26.94 16.03 -7.30
CA GLN A 372 -27.00 16.89 -6.13
C GLN A 372 -25.66 17.59 -5.96
N LEU A 373 -25.65 18.91 -6.10
CA LEU A 373 -24.46 19.74 -5.99
C LEU A 373 -24.61 20.72 -4.82
N PHE A 374 -23.62 20.74 -3.93
CA PHE A 374 -23.55 21.63 -2.77
C PHE A 374 -22.23 22.39 -2.82
N GLY A 375 -22.26 23.72 -2.98
CA GLY A 375 -21.07 24.58 -2.89
C GLY A 375 -20.58 24.72 -1.44
N ASP A 376 -21.53 24.80 -0.51
CA ASP A 376 -21.32 24.99 0.93
C ASP A 376 -20.83 26.41 1.27
N GLY A 377 -19.53 26.70 1.28
CA GLY A 377 -19.01 27.98 1.75
C GLY A 377 -17.92 28.55 0.87
N GLY A 378 -18.25 29.43 -0.05
CA GLY A 378 -17.33 30.05 -0.99
C GLY A 378 -18.10 30.92 -1.97
N ASP A 379 -17.39 31.56 -2.90
CA ASP A 379 -18.06 32.01 -4.13
C ASP A 379 -17.93 30.87 -5.17
N ASP A 380 -18.95 30.03 -5.30
CA ASP A 380 -18.91 28.74 -6.00
C ASP A 380 -19.50 28.77 -7.41
N GLU A 381 -19.09 27.83 -8.27
CA GLU A 381 -19.65 27.62 -9.60
C GLU A 381 -20.21 26.19 -9.76
N LEU A 382 -21.53 26.06 -9.91
CA LEU A 382 -22.25 24.79 -9.95
C LEU A 382 -23.01 24.61 -11.28
N TRP A 383 -22.81 23.48 -11.96
CA TRP A 383 -23.50 23.13 -13.21
C TRP A 383 -24.11 21.72 -13.20
N GLY A 384 -25.44 21.61 -13.25
CA GLY A 384 -26.13 20.31 -13.36
C GLY A 384 -26.03 19.70 -14.76
N ALA A 385 -26.33 20.51 -15.77
CA ALA A 385 -26.32 20.22 -17.21
C ALA A 385 -27.52 19.40 -17.73
N THR A 386 -27.58 18.09 -17.58
CA THR A 386 -28.71 17.28 -18.11
C THR A 386 -29.29 16.36 -17.08
N GLY A 387 -30.61 16.41 -16.92
CA GLY A 387 -31.39 15.62 -15.98
C GLY A 387 -31.99 16.50 -14.89
N LEU A 388 -32.60 15.90 -13.85
CA LEU A 388 -33.34 16.67 -12.84
C LEU A 388 -32.43 17.00 -11.66
N ASP A 389 -31.78 18.15 -11.73
CA ASP A 389 -30.69 18.49 -10.82
C ASP A 389 -31.15 19.32 -9.62
N ASN A 390 -30.43 19.19 -8.51
CA ASN A 390 -30.63 19.98 -7.30
C ASN A 390 -29.31 20.65 -6.88
N LEU A 391 -29.26 21.96 -7.06
CA LEU A 391 -28.09 22.78 -6.82
C LEU A 391 -28.32 23.70 -5.62
N ASN A 392 -27.33 23.73 -4.73
CA ASN A 392 -27.30 24.57 -3.54
C ASN A 392 -25.95 25.31 -3.50
N GLY A 393 -25.98 26.63 -3.65
CA GLY A 393 -24.79 27.49 -3.56
C GLY A 393 -24.24 27.48 -2.14
N GLY A 394 -25.00 28.08 -1.21
CA GLY A 394 -24.68 28.05 0.20
C GLY A 394 -24.30 29.43 0.70
N ALA A 395 -23.05 29.62 1.10
CA ALA A 395 -22.58 30.89 1.65
C ALA A 395 -21.52 31.54 0.77
N GLY A 396 -21.90 32.65 0.13
CA GLY A 396 -21.04 33.46 -0.72
C GLY A 396 -21.81 33.86 -1.96
N ASN A 397 -21.13 34.38 -2.98
CA ASN A 397 -21.79 34.86 -4.19
C ASN A 397 -21.65 33.80 -5.28
N ASP A 398 -22.66 32.95 -5.38
CA ASP A 398 -22.58 31.71 -6.14
C ASP A 398 -23.12 31.87 -7.56
N ARG A 399 -22.66 31.01 -8.46
CA ARG A 399 -23.15 30.91 -9.83
C ARG A 399 -23.67 29.51 -10.09
N LEU A 400 -24.97 29.37 -10.25
CA LEU A 400 -25.66 28.09 -10.42
C LEU A 400 -26.30 28.00 -11.81
N GLY A 401 -26.17 26.85 -12.47
CA GLY A 401 -26.92 26.55 -13.69
C GLY A 401 -27.50 25.14 -13.71
N GLY A 402 -28.83 25.05 -13.83
CA GLY A 402 -29.57 23.79 -13.94
C GLY A 402 -29.26 23.08 -15.24
N GLY A 403 -29.60 23.71 -16.38
CA GLY A 403 -29.25 23.20 -17.70
C GLY A 403 -30.48 22.81 -18.49
N THR A 404 -30.74 21.52 -18.64
CA THR A 404 -31.95 21.00 -19.28
C THR A 404 -32.75 20.16 -18.31
N GLU A 405 -34.05 19.99 -18.60
CA GLU A 405 -35.01 19.37 -17.69
C GLU A 405 -35.35 20.28 -16.50
N ASN A 406 -36.13 19.80 -15.53
CA ASN A 406 -36.76 20.63 -14.51
C ASN A 406 -35.90 20.63 -13.23
N ASP A 407 -35.13 21.68 -13.05
CA ASP A 407 -34.11 21.75 -12.01
C ASP A 407 -34.57 22.53 -10.78
N THR A 408 -33.88 22.33 -9.66
CA THR A 408 -34.05 23.12 -8.43
C THR A 408 -32.74 23.79 -8.06
N LEU A 409 -32.74 25.12 -8.01
CA LEU A 409 -31.59 25.95 -7.67
C LEU A 409 -31.90 26.79 -6.43
N ALA A 410 -30.98 26.79 -5.45
CA ALA A 410 -31.04 27.64 -4.27
C ALA A 410 -29.69 28.33 -4.05
N GLY A 411 -29.66 29.67 -4.08
CA GLY A 411 -28.46 30.48 -3.83
C GLY A 411 -28.07 30.52 -2.35
N TRP A 412 -29.06 30.70 -1.47
CA TRP A 412 -28.94 30.80 -0.02
C TRP A 412 -28.47 32.16 0.51
N THR A 413 -27.19 32.37 0.77
CA THR A 413 -26.73 33.63 1.38
C THR A 413 -25.62 34.25 0.55
N GLY A 414 -25.83 35.48 0.11
CA GLY A 414 -24.88 36.24 -0.70
C GLY A 414 -25.58 36.81 -1.92
N ASP A 415 -24.87 37.45 -2.84
CA ASP A 415 -25.47 38.02 -4.05
C ASP A 415 -25.31 37.01 -5.21
N ASP A 416 -26.30 36.14 -5.44
CA ASP A 416 -26.16 34.95 -6.29
C ASP A 416 -26.62 35.15 -7.74
N GLU A 417 -26.12 34.33 -8.66
CA GLU A 417 -26.53 34.28 -10.07
C GLU A 417 -27.04 32.89 -10.46
N LEU A 418 -28.36 32.76 -10.66
CA LEU A 418 -29.04 31.49 -10.93
C LEU A 418 -29.57 31.43 -12.36
N PHE A 419 -29.26 30.36 -13.09
CA PHE A 419 -29.74 30.07 -14.43
C PHE A 419 -30.53 28.76 -14.46
N GLY A 420 -31.85 28.81 -14.66
CA GLY A 420 -32.68 27.61 -14.81
C GLY A 420 -32.29 26.84 -16.07
N GLY A 421 -32.53 27.47 -17.22
CA GLY A 421 -32.10 26.93 -18.50
C GLY A 421 -33.29 26.51 -19.34
N ALA A 422 -33.43 25.22 -19.63
CA ALA A 422 -34.51 24.70 -20.42
C ALA A 422 -35.30 23.64 -19.65
N GLY A 423 -36.51 23.98 -19.21
CA GLY A 423 -37.35 23.12 -18.40
C GLY A 423 -38.29 23.96 -17.57
N ASP A 424 -39.11 23.32 -16.74
CA ASP A 424 -39.91 24.05 -15.76
C ASP A 424 -39.12 24.09 -14.44
N ASP A 425 -38.33 25.14 -14.23
CA ASP A 425 -37.32 25.20 -13.17
C ASP A 425 -37.83 25.87 -11.88
N LEU A 426 -37.23 25.56 -10.74
CA LEU A 426 -37.45 26.25 -9.46
C LEU A 426 -36.18 26.99 -9.03
N LEU A 427 -36.20 28.32 -9.04
CA LEU A 427 -35.08 29.16 -8.62
C LEU A 427 -35.43 29.94 -7.34
N ARG A 428 -34.57 29.84 -6.33
CA ARG A 428 -34.63 30.59 -5.09
C ARG A 428 -33.31 31.33 -4.86
N GLY A 429 -33.33 32.66 -4.87
CA GLY A 429 -32.15 33.46 -4.47
C GLY A 429 -31.88 33.33 -2.97
N ASP A 430 -32.95 33.47 -2.17
CA ASP A 430 -32.93 33.48 -0.71
C ASP A 430 -32.39 34.82 -0.14
N ASP A 431 -31.35 34.86 0.70
CA ASP A 431 -30.87 36.12 1.32
C ASP A 431 -29.76 36.75 0.45
N GLY A 432 -30.01 37.89 -0.19
CA GLY A 432 -29.09 38.34 -1.23
C GLY A 432 -29.64 39.44 -2.11
N ASN A 433 -28.81 40.12 -2.91
CA ASN A 433 -29.31 40.81 -4.10
C ASN A 433 -29.07 39.91 -5.30
N ASP A 434 -30.03 39.04 -5.56
CA ASP A 434 -29.83 37.91 -6.45
C ASP A 434 -30.22 38.24 -7.89
N THR A 435 -29.64 37.52 -8.83
CA THR A 435 -29.97 37.59 -10.24
C THR A 435 -30.49 36.23 -10.72
N LEU A 436 -31.78 36.16 -11.05
CA LEU A 436 -32.43 34.92 -11.46
C LEU A 436 -32.80 34.97 -12.94
N TYR A 437 -32.41 33.95 -13.70
CA TYR A 437 -32.78 33.75 -15.10
C TYR A 437 -33.58 32.43 -15.24
N GLY A 438 -34.90 32.50 -15.37
CA GLY A 438 -35.73 31.31 -15.64
C GLY A 438 -35.40 30.69 -16.98
N ALA A 439 -35.41 31.54 -18.02
CA ALA A 439 -35.16 31.18 -19.40
C ALA A 439 -36.33 30.41 -20.05
N ALA A 440 -36.16 29.18 -20.51
CA ALA A 440 -37.16 28.54 -21.36
C ALA A 440 -37.95 27.45 -20.64
N GLY A 441 -39.27 27.63 -20.55
CA GLY A 441 -40.17 26.70 -19.87
C GLY A 441 -40.93 27.45 -18.79
N ASN A 442 -41.73 26.76 -17.97
CA ASN A 442 -42.62 27.42 -17.01
C ASN A 442 -41.94 27.48 -15.65
N ASP A 443 -41.24 28.57 -15.39
CA ASP A 443 -40.33 28.65 -14.26
C ASP A 443 -41.02 29.20 -13.01
N THR A 444 -40.54 28.77 -11.85
CA THR A 444 -40.93 29.30 -10.54
C THR A 444 -39.77 30.08 -9.95
N LEU A 445 -39.92 31.40 -9.83
CA LEU A 445 -38.85 32.32 -9.49
C LEU A 445 -39.15 33.05 -8.17
N ASN A 446 -38.26 32.94 -7.19
CA ASN A 446 -38.38 33.64 -5.92
C ASN A 446 -37.03 34.27 -5.54
N GLY A 447 -36.94 35.60 -5.63
CA GLY A 447 -35.72 36.34 -5.26
C GLY A 447 -35.39 36.15 -3.79
N GLY A 448 -36.35 36.42 -2.91
CA GLY A 448 -36.19 36.19 -1.47
C GLY A 448 -36.04 37.49 -0.69
N ALA A 449 -34.95 37.69 0.03
CA ALA A 449 -34.70 38.87 0.81
C ALA A 449 -33.55 39.67 0.23
N GLY A 450 -33.86 40.82 -0.36
CA GLY A 450 -32.89 41.81 -0.80
C GLY A 450 -33.42 42.58 -1.99
N ASN A 451 -32.59 42.95 -2.96
CA ASN A 451 -33.10 43.69 -4.13
C ASN A 451 -32.73 42.92 -5.38
N ASP A 452 -33.66 42.09 -5.81
CA ASP A 452 -33.35 41.04 -6.78
C ASP A 452 -33.63 41.49 -8.21
N GLU A 453 -32.88 40.95 -9.16
CA GLU A 453 -33.11 41.11 -10.59
C GLU A 453 -33.61 39.80 -11.19
N ILE A 454 -34.89 39.76 -11.54
CA ILE A 454 -35.56 38.55 -12.03
C ILE A 454 -35.83 38.69 -13.53
N PHE A 455 -35.33 37.75 -14.31
CA PHE A 455 -35.56 37.62 -15.74
C PHE A 455 -36.43 36.37 -15.96
N ALA A 456 -37.72 36.57 -16.23
CA ALA A 456 -38.70 35.49 -16.40
C ALA A 456 -38.31 34.61 -17.61
N GLY A 457 -38.48 35.16 -18.82
CA GLY A 457 -38.11 34.47 -20.06
C GLY A 457 -39.35 34.04 -20.82
N PRO A 458 -39.21 33.15 -21.81
CA PRO A 458 -40.34 32.53 -22.48
C PRO A 458 -40.92 31.33 -21.70
N GLY A 459 -42.18 31.46 -21.29
CA GLY A 459 -42.98 30.37 -20.74
C GLY A 459 -44.12 30.92 -19.89
N LEU A 460 -44.84 30.06 -19.18
CA LEU A 460 -45.84 30.50 -18.19
C LEU A 460 -45.17 30.61 -16.82
N ASP A 461 -44.46 31.70 -16.56
CA ASP A 461 -43.63 31.82 -15.36
C ASP A 461 -44.45 32.25 -14.13
N GLU A 462 -44.10 31.72 -12.95
CA GLU A 462 -44.64 32.14 -11.65
C GLU A 462 -43.55 32.85 -10.84
N ILE A 463 -43.75 34.14 -10.58
CA ILE A 463 -42.79 34.99 -9.86
C ILE A 463 -43.35 35.35 -8.49
N PHE A 464 -42.64 34.99 -7.42
CA PHE A 464 -43.05 35.30 -6.06
C PHE A 464 -42.73 36.75 -5.72
N PHE A 465 -43.69 37.44 -5.10
CA PHE A 465 -43.41 38.72 -4.47
C PHE A 465 -42.67 38.49 -3.15
N SER A 466 -41.48 39.06 -3.07
CA SER A 466 -40.53 38.80 -2.00
C SER A 466 -40.09 40.09 -1.27
N PHE A 467 -39.18 39.99 -0.30
CA PHE A 467 -38.78 41.11 0.54
C PHE A 467 -37.74 41.98 -0.16
N GLY A 468 -37.90 43.30 -0.01
CA GLY A 468 -37.02 44.33 -0.56
C GLY A 468 -37.51 44.89 -1.89
N ASN A 469 -36.62 45.31 -2.80
CA ASN A 469 -37.00 46.08 -4.00
C ASN A 469 -36.57 45.39 -5.30
N ASP A 470 -37.46 44.54 -5.77
CA ASP A 470 -37.16 43.62 -6.86
C ASP A 470 -37.49 44.24 -8.21
N THR A 471 -36.72 43.84 -9.22
CA THR A 471 -36.87 44.27 -10.60
C THR A 471 -37.15 43.07 -11.48
N VAL A 472 -38.35 43.02 -12.06
CA VAL A 472 -38.74 41.98 -13.01
C VAL A 472 -38.57 42.50 -14.43
N ARG A 473 -37.85 41.73 -15.24
CA ARG A 473 -37.62 41.97 -16.67
C ARG A 473 -38.22 40.85 -17.49
N PHE A 474 -38.56 41.20 -18.73
CA PHE A 474 -39.14 40.30 -19.72
C PHE A 474 -40.46 39.65 -19.31
N PHE A 475 -41.18 40.23 -18.34
CA PHE A 475 -42.54 39.83 -17.98
C PHE A 475 -43.51 39.91 -19.16
N SER A 476 -44.22 38.82 -19.43
CA SER A 476 -45.29 38.69 -20.41
C SER A 476 -46.65 38.65 -19.73
N THR A 477 -47.49 39.67 -19.95
CA THR A 477 -48.88 39.68 -19.44
C THR A 477 -49.79 38.61 -20.04
N ALA A 478 -49.30 37.89 -21.06
CA ALA A 478 -50.05 36.82 -21.70
C ALA A 478 -49.76 35.46 -21.06
N ASP A 479 -48.60 35.33 -20.41
CA ASP A 479 -48.02 34.04 -20.06
C ASP A 479 -47.65 33.98 -18.57
N ASP A 480 -47.11 35.06 -18.00
CA ASP A 480 -46.54 35.08 -16.66
C ASP A 480 -47.55 35.50 -15.59
N ARG A 481 -47.26 35.11 -14.34
CA ARG A 481 -48.07 35.43 -13.16
C ARG A 481 -47.20 35.79 -11.97
N VAL A 482 -47.70 36.70 -11.16
CA VAL A 482 -47.05 37.11 -9.91
C VAL A 482 -47.82 36.53 -8.74
N ASN A 483 -47.13 35.76 -7.89
CA ASN A 483 -47.69 35.20 -6.68
C ASN A 483 -47.62 36.20 -5.52
N LEU A 484 -48.79 36.68 -5.09
CA LEU A 484 -48.97 37.62 -3.99
C LEU A 484 -49.50 36.94 -2.71
N THR A 485 -49.56 35.61 -2.65
CA THR A 485 -50.12 34.87 -1.51
C THR A 485 -49.37 35.13 -0.20
N THR A 486 -48.09 35.48 -0.30
CA THR A 486 -47.22 35.87 0.83
C THR A 486 -47.21 37.39 1.08
N ALA A 487 -47.73 38.19 0.14
CA ALA A 487 -47.75 39.64 0.22
C ALA A 487 -48.84 40.10 1.21
N ASN A 488 -48.40 40.58 2.37
CA ASN A 488 -49.32 41.01 3.42
C ASN A 488 -50.19 42.18 2.97
N GLY A 489 -51.51 41.98 3.00
CA GLY A 489 -52.49 43.07 2.86
C GLY A 489 -53.03 43.29 1.45
N ILE A 490 -52.61 42.50 0.45
CA ILE A 490 -53.19 42.51 -0.90
C ILE A 490 -54.17 41.34 -1.02
N VAL A 491 -55.48 41.61 -1.05
CA VAL A 491 -56.48 40.53 -0.96
C VAL A 491 -57.16 40.14 -2.28
N ASP A 492 -57.17 41.04 -3.26
CA ASP A 492 -57.66 40.78 -4.61
C ASP A 492 -57.13 41.84 -5.60
N PHE A 493 -57.44 41.67 -6.88
CA PHE A 493 -56.99 42.60 -7.92
C PHE A 493 -57.57 44.01 -7.79
N THR A 494 -58.78 44.16 -7.25
CA THR A 494 -59.37 45.50 -7.04
C THR A 494 -58.62 46.24 -5.95
N ASP A 495 -58.22 45.55 -4.89
CA ASP A 495 -57.37 46.09 -3.83
C ASP A 495 -55.98 46.45 -4.35
N LEU A 496 -55.34 45.53 -5.09
CA LEU A 496 -54.06 45.77 -5.76
C LEU A 496 -54.09 47.06 -6.60
N GLN A 497 -55.05 47.18 -7.52
CA GLN A 497 -55.16 48.33 -8.42
C GLN A 497 -55.36 49.67 -7.71
N ASN A 498 -56.11 49.69 -6.60
CA ASN A 498 -56.47 50.93 -5.92
C ASN A 498 -55.43 51.37 -4.89
N ASN A 499 -54.70 50.42 -4.28
CA ASN A 499 -53.90 50.69 -3.08
C ASN A 499 -52.42 50.33 -3.24
N HIS A 500 -52.07 49.40 -4.14
CA HIS A 500 -50.74 48.78 -4.16
C HIS A 500 -50.03 48.86 -5.52
N LEU A 501 -50.74 49.19 -6.60
CA LEU A 501 -50.18 49.31 -7.94
C LEU A 501 -50.02 50.78 -8.35
N SER A 502 -48.83 51.13 -8.83
CA SER A 502 -48.52 52.48 -9.30
C SER A 502 -47.70 52.48 -10.60
N GLN A 503 -47.62 53.63 -11.26
CA GLN A 503 -46.81 53.85 -12.45
C GLN A 503 -45.64 54.78 -12.12
N VAL A 504 -44.41 54.30 -12.29
CA VAL A 504 -43.19 55.08 -12.03
C VAL A 504 -42.26 54.96 -13.23
N GLY A 505 -41.91 56.08 -13.86
CA GLY A 505 -40.89 56.09 -14.93
C GLY A 505 -41.21 55.25 -16.18
N GLY A 506 -42.48 54.89 -16.40
CA GLY A 506 -42.88 53.99 -17.50
C GLY A 506 -42.97 52.50 -17.09
N ASN A 507 -42.68 52.18 -15.83
CA ASN A 507 -42.80 50.84 -15.26
C ASN A 507 -43.99 50.75 -14.30
N ALA A 508 -44.63 49.58 -14.24
CA ALA A 508 -45.59 49.22 -13.21
C ALA A 508 -44.82 48.85 -11.93
N VAL A 509 -45.31 49.30 -10.77
CA VAL A 509 -44.70 49.04 -9.48
C VAL A 509 -45.77 48.56 -8.51
N VAL A 510 -45.62 47.33 -8.02
CA VAL A 510 -46.40 46.76 -6.93
C VAL A 510 -45.68 47.03 -5.61
N THR A 511 -46.42 47.37 -4.55
CA THR A 511 -45.87 47.53 -3.20
C THR A 511 -46.78 46.92 -2.14
N ASP A 512 -46.21 46.32 -1.11
CA ASP A 512 -46.96 45.82 0.04
C ASP A 512 -47.30 46.91 1.07
N GLY A 513 -46.79 48.14 0.88
CA GLY A 513 -46.97 49.26 1.82
C GLY A 513 -46.11 49.18 3.09
N LEU A 514 -45.26 48.17 3.22
CA LEU A 514 -44.27 48.01 4.30
C LEU A 514 -42.86 48.42 3.87
N GLY A 515 -42.69 48.77 2.59
CA GLY A 515 -41.42 49.22 2.01
C GLY A 515 -40.85 48.27 0.97
N ASN A 516 -41.52 47.13 0.73
CA ASN A 516 -41.12 46.19 -0.31
C ASN A 516 -41.83 46.56 -1.63
N THR A 517 -41.11 46.39 -2.74
CA THR A 517 -41.61 46.73 -4.07
C THR A 517 -41.18 45.71 -5.11
N MET A 518 -42.00 45.54 -6.14
CA MET A 518 -41.67 44.79 -7.34
C MET A 518 -41.93 45.67 -8.55
N THR A 519 -40.90 45.93 -9.34
CA THR A 519 -40.94 46.82 -10.51
C THR A 519 -40.89 46.01 -11.81
N PHE A 520 -41.94 46.11 -12.63
CA PHE A 520 -42.01 45.46 -13.93
C PHE A 520 -41.48 46.40 -15.01
N VAL A 521 -40.29 46.12 -15.52
CA VAL A 521 -39.60 47.00 -16.47
C VAL A 521 -40.31 47.01 -17.82
N GLY A 522 -40.76 48.20 -18.26
CA GLY A 522 -41.39 48.39 -19.57
C GLY A 522 -42.87 48.01 -19.63
N ILE A 523 -43.48 47.59 -18.52
CA ILE A 523 -44.90 47.26 -18.44
C ILE A 523 -45.68 48.46 -17.88
N SER A 524 -46.80 48.83 -18.49
CA SER A 524 -47.70 49.85 -17.93
C SER A 524 -48.59 49.23 -16.86
N ALA A 525 -48.85 49.97 -15.78
CA ALA A 525 -49.78 49.52 -14.74
C ALA A 525 -51.20 49.26 -15.27
N THR A 526 -51.57 49.88 -16.40
CA THR A 526 -52.86 49.68 -17.06
C THR A 526 -52.94 48.42 -17.92
N ASP A 527 -51.80 47.80 -18.22
CA ASP A 527 -51.74 46.62 -19.09
C ASP A 527 -51.88 45.33 -18.26
N LEU A 528 -51.70 45.42 -16.94
CA LEU A 528 -51.92 44.34 -15.99
C LEU A 528 -53.42 44.11 -15.72
N SER A 529 -53.77 42.85 -15.54
CA SER A 529 -55.11 42.33 -15.29
C SER A 529 -55.11 41.39 -14.07
N ALA A 530 -56.28 40.85 -13.70
CA ALA A 530 -56.36 39.90 -12.59
C ALA A 530 -55.71 38.54 -12.89
N ASP A 531 -55.55 38.19 -14.18
CA ASP A 531 -54.99 36.90 -14.59
C ASP A 531 -53.47 36.85 -14.37
N ASP A 532 -52.80 38.01 -14.40
CA ASP A 532 -51.37 38.21 -14.14
C ASP A 532 -50.99 38.00 -12.65
N PHE A 533 -51.95 37.71 -11.77
CA PHE A 533 -51.70 37.58 -10.33
C PHE A 533 -52.34 36.33 -9.72
N ILE A 534 -51.72 35.84 -8.65
CA ILE A 534 -52.26 34.84 -7.72
C ILE A 534 -52.41 35.55 -6.36
N PHE A 535 -53.59 35.46 -5.73
CA PHE A 535 -53.90 36.06 -4.43
C PHE A 535 -54.15 35.01 -3.36
#